data_AF-A0A7S9C5C6-F1
#
_entry.id   AF-A0A7S9C5C6-F1
#
_cell.length_a   1.000
_cell.length_b   1.000
_cell.length_c   1.000
_cell.angle_alpha   90.00
_cell.angle_beta   90.00
_cell.angle_gamma   90.00
#
_symmetry.space_group_name_H-M   'P 1'
#
loop_
_entity.id
_entity.type
_entity.pdbx_description
1 polymer ?
#
loop_
_entity_poly.entity_id
_entity_poly.type
_entity_poly.pdbx_seq_one_letter_code
_entity_poly.pdbx_strand_id
1 'polypeptide(L)'
;MNTPPQPSGKLDYELLCALDSRDYTSQRLLADRLGVSVGKINYCLRAVVDRGWVKVNNFRRADNKWAYAYLLTPSGMSAKLQLARAFLEQKEHEYAQLQWEIQALRDAVSPAESQDMPPPPQEQGEPS
;
A
#
# COMPACT_ATOMS: atom_id res chain seq x y z
N MET A 1 9.00 27.77 7.59
CA MET A 1 8.21 26.70 8.23
C MET A 1 8.56 25.40 7.54
N ASN A 2 9.49 24.61 8.09
CA ASN A 2 9.76 23.26 7.56
C ASN A 2 8.80 22.32 8.26
N THR A 3 7.66 22.05 7.64
CA THR A 3 6.75 20.99 8.09
C THR A 3 7.52 19.67 8.01
N PRO A 4 7.80 18.97 9.11
CA PRO A 4 8.40 17.65 9.01
C PRO A 4 7.44 16.75 8.22
N PRO A 5 7.88 16.06 7.16
CA PRO A 5 7.02 15.10 6.48
C PRO A 5 6.67 13.99 7.47
N GLN A 6 5.37 13.83 7.69
CA GLN A 6 4.80 12.74 8.48
C GLN A 6 5.41 11.41 8.00
N PRO A 7 5.90 10.54 8.90
CA PRO A 7 6.31 9.20 8.54
C PRO A 7 5.09 8.49 7.93
N SER A 8 5.21 8.06 6.67
CA SER A 8 4.12 7.43 5.94
C SER A 8 3.88 6.04 6.58
N GLY A 9 2.76 5.83 7.28
CA GLY A 9 2.51 4.57 8.00
C GLY A 9 2.69 3.30 7.15
N LYS A 10 2.45 3.41 5.83
CA LYS A 10 2.76 2.38 4.83
C LYS A 10 4.25 2.03 4.73
N LEU A 11 5.14 3.02 4.66
CA LEU A 11 6.59 2.80 4.54
C LEU A 11 7.17 2.17 5.81
N ASP A 12 6.70 2.62 6.97
CA ASP A 12 7.11 2.02 8.24
C ASP A 12 6.64 0.56 8.32
N TYR A 13 5.40 0.27 7.92
CA TYR A 13 4.88 -1.10 7.84
C TYR A 13 5.70 -1.99 6.90
N GLU A 14 5.93 -1.54 5.67
CA GLU A 14 6.68 -2.30 4.66
C GLU A 14 8.14 -2.50 5.07
N LEU A 15 8.75 -1.50 5.73
CA LEU A 15 10.09 -1.63 6.31
C LEU A 15 10.11 -2.70 7.41
N LEU A 16 9.20 -2.67 8.38
CA LEU A 16 9.13 -3.68 9.43
C LEU A 16 8.86 -5.07 8.86
N CYS A 17 8.06 -5.20 7.80
CA CYS A 17 7.87 -6.45 7.05
C CYS A 17 9.18 -6.95 6.42
N ALA A 18 9.90 -6.07 5.74
CA ALA A 18 11.18 -6.41 5.12
C ALA A 18 12.22 -6.84 6.17
N LEU A 19 12.27 -6.15 7.31
CA LEU A 19 13.18 -6.48 8.41
C LEU A 19 12.85 -7.85 9.05
N ASP A 20 11.57 -8.17 9.21
CA ASP A 20 11.11 -9.45 9.77
C ASP A 20 11.44 -10.63 8.84
N SER A 21 11.27 -10.44 7.52
CA SER A 21 11.57 -11.47 6.52
C SER A 21 13.05 -11.84 6.43
N ARG A 22 13.95 -10.97 6.95
CA ARG A 22 15.42 -11.09 6.84
C ARG A 22 15.96 -11.18 5.40
N ASP A 23 15.14 -10.85 4.40
CA ASP A 23 15.50 -10.89 2.98
C ASP A 23 16.35 -9.68 2.53
N TYR A 24 17.11 -9.06 3.43
CA TYR A 24 17.88 -7.86 3.12
C TYR A 24 19.36 -8.04 3.47
N THR A 25 20.22 -7.58 2.57
CA THR A 25 21.67 -7.63 2.73
C THR A 25 22.28 -6.24 2.89
N SER A 26 21.54 -5.17 2.53
CA SER A 26 21.99 -3.78 2.66
C SER A 26 20.83 -2.78 2.68
N GLN A 27 21.11 -1.55 3.13
CA GLN A 27 20.17 -0.42 3.05
C GLN A 27 19.81 -0.06 1.61
N ARG A 28 20.71 -0.29 0.65
CA ARG A 28 20.44 -0.10 -0.79
C ARG A 28 19.37 -1.07 -1.29
N LEU A 29 19.50 -2.35 -0.94
CA LEU A 29 18.50 -3.35 -1.32
C LEU A 29 17.13 -3.06 -0.72
N LEU A 30 17.08 -2.57 0.52
CA LEU A 30 15.84 -2.09 1.15
C LEU A 30 15.24 -0.90 0.37
N ALA A 31 16.07 0.01 -0.12
CA ALA A 31 15.63 1.18 -0.89
C ALA A 31 15.01 0.77 -2.23
N ASP A 32 15.68 -0.14 -2.94
CA ASP A 32 15.22 -0.68 -4.22
C ASP A 32 13.90 -1.45 -4.04
N ARG A 33 13.81 -2.30 -3.01
CA ARG A 33 12.59 -3.08 -2.71
C ARG A 33 11.40 -2.19 -2.36
N LEU A 34 11.63 -1.12 -1.61
CA LEU A 34 10.59 -0.21 -1.13
C LEU A 34 10.33 0.96 -2.08
N GLY A 35 11.03 1.04 -3.22
CA GLY A 35 10.85 2.07 -4.24
C GLY A 35 11.16 3.48 -3.74
N VAL A 36 12.15 3.62 -2.85
CA VAL A 36 12.53 4.91 -2.24
C VAL A 36 14.03 5.15 -2.33
N SER A 37 14.46 6.39 -2.07
CA SER A 37 15.89 6.69 -2.02
C SER A 37 16.57 6.04 -0.82
N VAL A 38 17.86 5.74 -0.96
CA VAL A 38 18.70 5.21 0.14
C VAL A 38 18.71 6.15 1.35
N GLY A 39 18.71 7.47 1.10
CA GLY A 39 18.62 8.48 2.17
C GLY A 39 17.32 8.37 2.96
N LYS A 40 16.20 8.12 2.28
CA LYS A 40 14.89 7.92 2.91
C LYS A 40 14.85 6.64 3.75
N ILE A 41 15.45 5.55 3.26
CA ILE A 41 15.61 4.32 4.06
C ILE A 41 16.44 4.56 5.31
N ASN A 42 17.59 5.22 5.18
CA ASN A 42 18.45 5.51 6.34
C ASN A 42 17.70 6.34 7.39
N TYR A 43 16.93 7.34 6.94
CA TYR A 43 16.06 8.13 7.82
C TYR A 43 14.99 7.28 8.51
N CYS A 44 14.24 6.46 7.75
CA CYS A 44 13.20 5.58 8.30
C CYS A 44 13.78 4.55 9.28
N LEU A 45 14.93 3.94 8.96
CA LEU A 45 15.63 3.00 9.83
C LEU A 45 16.00 3.65 11.16
N ARG A 46 16.55 4.87 11.13
CA ARG A 46 16.83 5.63 12.36
C ARG A 46 15.55 5.89 13.15
N ALA A 47 14.48 6.33 12.49
CA ALA A 47 13.21 6.60 13.15
C ALA A 47 12.61 5.37 13.84
N VAL A 48 12.64 4.20 13.22
CA VAL A 48 12.12 2.96 13.85
C VAL A 48 13.05 2.42 14.94
N VAL A 49 14.36 2.72 14.87
CA VAL A 49 15.31 2.44 15.94
C VAL A 49 15.08 3.36 17.14
N ASP A 50 14.90 4.66 16.91
CA ASP A 50 14.64 5.67 17.95
C ASP A 50 13.30 5.40 18.67
N ARG A 51 12.31 4.85 17.96
CA ARG A 51 11.04 4.35 18.54
C ARG A 51 11.18 3.04 19.31
N GLY A 52 12.36 2.41 19.28
CA GLY A 52 12.62 1.12 19.90
C GLY A 52 11.93 -0.07 19.23
N TRP A 53 11.43 0.08 18.00
CA TRP A 53 10.83 -1.01 17.22
C TRP A 53 11.87 -1.93 16.61
N VAL A 54 13.08 -1.40 16.39
CA VAL A 54 14.20 -2.11 15.80
C VAL A 54 15.44 -1.94 16.67
N LYS A 55 16.16 -3.03 16.90
CA LYS A 55 17.49 -3.02 17.51
C LYS A 55 18.55 -3.24 16.46
N VAL A 56 19.59 -2.41 16.47
CA VAL A 56 20.77 -2.57 15.62
C VAL A 56 21.79 -3.44 16.36
N ASN A 57 22.20 -4.56 15.77
CA ASN A 57 23.32 -5.34 16.29
C ASN A 57 24.58 -5.10 15.46
N ASN A 58 25.66 -4.72 16.13
CA ASN A 58 26.93 -4.37 15.51
C ASN A 58 27.91 -5.55 15.67
N PHE A 59 27.78 -6.58 14.83
CA PHE A 59 28.70 -7.72 14.82
C PHE A 59 30.04 -7.31 14.20
N ARG A 60 30.84 -6.55 14.95
CA ARG A 60 32.17 -6.11 14.56
C ARG A 60 33.20 -7.18 14.94
N ARG A 61 33.13 -8.39 14.38
CA ARG A 61 34.22 -9.39 14.47
C ARG A 61 34.12 -10.46 13.39
N ALA A 62 35.26 -10.66 12.72
CA ALA A 62 35.63 -11.74 11.81
C ALA A 62 34.98 -11.74 10.41
N ASP A 63 35.70 -11.13 9.46
CA ASP A 63 35.94 -11.58 8.07
C ASP A 63 34.76 -11.80 7.11
N ASN A 64 33.51 -11.61 7.52
CA ASN A 64 32.36 -11.76 6.63
C ASN A 64 31.39 -10.57 6.75
N LYS A 65 30.96 -10.09 5.60
CA LYS A 65 30.15 -8.89 5.31
C LYS A 65 28.77 -8.85 5.98
N TRP A 66 28.68 -8.79 7.31
CA TRP A 66 27.42 -8.63 8.04
C TRP A 66 27.25 -7.19 8.52
N ALA A 67 26.98 -6.30 7.57
CA ALA A 67 26.65 -4.90 7.83
C ALA A 67 25.26 -4.81 8.46
N TYR A 68 25.17 -4.44 9.74
CA TYR A 68 23.95 -4.08 10.47
C TYR A 68 22.82 -5.11 10.42
N ALA A 69 22.81 -6.04 11.38
CA ALA A 69 21.62 -6.86 11.61
C ALA A 69 20.57 -6.00 12.35
N TYR A 70 19.53 -5.60 11.63
CA TYR A 70 18.35 -4.97 12.22
C TYR A 70 17.38 -6.07 12.67
N LEU A 71 17.07 -6.09 13.96
CA LEU A 71 16.20 -7.08 14.56
C LEU A 71 14.96 -6.40 15.13
N LEU A 72 13.78 -6.93 14.82
CA LEU A 72 12.55 -6.47 15.46
C LEU A 72 12.59 -6.77 16.96
N THR A 73 12.19 -5.77 17.74
CA THR A 73 11.92 -5.95 19.16
C THR A 73 10.48 -6.45 19.36
N PRO A 74 10.10 -6.92 20.57
CA PRO A 74 8.70 -7.23 20.86
C PRO A 74 7.75 -6.04 20.59
N SER A 75 8.17 -4.82 20.94
CA SER A 75 7.39 -3.61 20.64
C SER A 75 7.31 -3.33 19.14
N GLY A 76 8.36 -3.63 18.38
CA GLY A 76 8.36 -3.55 16.92
C GLY A 76 7.39 -4.54 16.27
N MET A 77 7.27 -5.76 16.80
CA MET A 77 6.27 -6.72 16.34
C MET A 77 4.84 -6.23 16.61
N SER A 78 4.58 -5.67 17.80
CA SER A 78 3.28 -5.06 18.11
C SER A 78 2.97 -3.87 17.19
N ALA A 79 3.94 -3.00 16.95
CA ALA A 79 3.80 -1.86 16.04
C ALA A 79 3.52 -2.32 14.60
N LYS A 80 4.23 -3.34 14.12
CA LYS A 80 3.99 -3.95 12.81
C LYS A 80 2.54 -4.42 12.67
N LEU A 81 1.98 -5.07 13.69
CA LEU A 81 0.59 -5.52 13.69
C LEU A 81 -0.41 -4.35 13.69
N GLN A 82 -0.16 -3.31 14.50
CA GLN A 82 -1.01 -2.12 14.52
C GLN A 82 -1.01 -1.41 13.16
N LEU A 83 0.17 -1.24 12.56
CA LEU A 83 0.30 -0.66 11.23
C LEU A 83 -0.36 -1.53 10.16
N ALA A 84 -0.29 -2.87 10.27
CA ALA A 84 -0.96 -3.79 9.36
C ALA A 84 -2.48 -3.59 9.38
N ARG A 85 -3.08 -3.44 10.58
CA ARG A 85 -4.52 -3.21 10.74
C ARG A 85 -4.94 -1.89 10.11
N ALA A 86 -4.24 -0.80 10.45
CA ALA A 86 -4.53 0.51 9.87
C ALA A 86 -4.37 0.52 8.34
N PHE A 87 -3.36 -0.19 7.83
CA PHE A 87 -3.15 -0.32 6.40
C PHE A 87 -4.25 -1.13 5.71
N LEU A 88 -4.75 -2.20 6.35
CA LEU A 88 -5.86 -2.99 5.84
C LEU A 88 -7.15 -2.16 5.76
N GLU A 89 -7.52 -1.47 6.84
CA GLU A 89 -8.70 -0.60 6.88
C GLU A 89 -8.66 0.46 5.78
N GLN A 90 -7.50 1.08 5.57
CA GLN A 90 -7.29 2.05 4.49
C GLN A 90 -7.48 1.40 3.11
N LYS A 91 -7.00 0.17 2.91
CA LYS A 91 -7.13 -0.54 1.63
C LYS A 91 -8.56 -0.95 1.34
N GLU A 92 -9.31 -1.36 2.36
CA GLU A 92 -10.73 -1.67 2.23
C GLU A 92 -11.53 -0.43 1.81
N HIS A 93 -11.23 0.73 2.40
CA HIS A 93 -11.87 1.99 2.02
C HIS A 93 -11.52 2.41 0.59
N GLU A 94 -10.22 2.38 0.21
CA GLU A 94 -9.78 2.67 -1.16
C GLU A 94 -10.44 1.72 -2.17
N TYR A 95 -10.56 0.45 -1.84
CA TYR A 95 -11.22 -0.55 -2.69
C TYR A 95 -12.71 -0.26 -2.86
N ALA A 96 -13.43 0.06 -1.78
CA ALA A 96 -14.84 0.41 -1.85
C ALA A 96 -15.09 1.66 -2.70
N GLN A 97 -14.24 2.68 -2.57
CA GLN A 97 -14.29 3.88 -3.41
C GLN A 97 -14.06 3.55 -4.88
N LEU A 98 -13.04 2.75 -5.18
CA LEU A 98 -12.72 2.34 -6.54
C LEU A 98 -13.87 1.51 -7.16
N GLN A 99 -14.51 0.63 -6.38
CA GLN A 99 -15.68 -0.12 -6.85
C GLN A 99 -16.84 0.81 -7.22
N TRP A 100 -17.11 1.82 -6.38
CA TRP A 100 -18.13 2.81 -6.66
C TRP A 100 -17.83 3.59 -7.94
N GLU A 101 -16.59 4.05 -8.11
CA GLU A 101 -16.15 4.77 -9.31
C GLU A 101 -16.25 3.91 -10.57
N ILE A 102 -15.83 2.63 -10.50
CA ILE A 102 -15.97 1.69 -11.61
C ILE A 102 -17.45 1.49 -11.98
N GLN A 103 -18.35 1.38 -11.00
CA GLN A 103 -19.78 1.23 -11.28
C GLN A 103 -20.35 2.48 -11.95
N ALA A 104 -20.02 3.67 -11.45
CA ALA A 104 -20.44 4.93 -12.06
C ALA A 104 -19.93 5.06 -13.51
N LEU A 105 -18.68 4.66 -13.78
CA LEU A 105 -18.12 4.65 -15.13
C LEU A 105 -18.82 3.63 -16.04
N ARG A 106 -19.22 2.46 -15.53
CA ARG A 106 -19.98 1.47 -16.30
C ARG A 106 -21.35 1.98 -16.68
N ASP A 107 -22.05 2.62 -15.76
CA ASP A 107 -23.38 3.18 -16.00
C ASP A 107 -23.31 4.31 -17.04
N ALA A 108 -22.26 5.14 -17.00
CA ALA A 108 -22.04 6.22 -17.96
C ALA A 108 -21.70 5.72 -19.38
N VAL A 109 -21.08 4.54 -19.52
CA VAL A 109 -20.64 3.98 -20.80
C VAL A 109 -21.63 2.93 -21.35
N SER A 110 -22.61 2.52 -20.56
CA SER A 110 -23.67 1.61 -21.02
C SER A 110 -24.50 2.30 -22.09
N PRO A 111 -24.51 1.81 -23.34
CA PRO A 111 -25.33 2.41 -24.38
C PRO A 111 -26.79 2.27 -23.94
N ALA A 112 -27.50 3.39 -23.84
CA ALA A 112 -28.94 3.38 -23.72
C ALA A 112 -29.46 2.57 -24.92
N GLU A 113 -29.94 1.35 -24.65
CA GLU A 113 -30.56 0.50 -25.65
C GLU A 113 -31.70 1.30 -26.30
N SER A 114 -31.49 1.62 -27.57
CA SER A 114 -32.46 1.98 -28.61
C SER A 114 -33.94 1.85 -28.22
N GLN A 115 -34.46 2.82 -27.47
CA GLN A 115 -35.89 3.08 -27.37
C GLN A 115 -36.27 4.14 -28.39
N ASP A 116 -36.29 3.76 -29.66
CA ASP A 116 -36.99 4.51 -30.70
C ASP A 116 -37.33 3.61 -31.88
N MET A 117 -38.12 2.56 -31.62
CA MET A 117 -38.94 1.96 -32.67
C MET A 117 -40.40 2.12 -32.24
N PRO A 118 -41.15 3.07 -32.83
CA PRO A 118 -42.58 3.15 -32.57
C PRO A 118 -43.23 1.83 -33.04
N PRO A 119 -44.24 1.32 -32.31
CA PRO A 119 -44.94 0.11 -32.72
C PRO A 119 -45.50 0.31 -34.14
N PRO A 120 -45.37 -0.67 -35.05
CA PRO A 120 -45.97 -0.56 -36.37
C PRO A 120 -47.49 -0.35 -36.20
N PRO A 121 -48.11 0.57 -36.97
CA PRO A 121 -49.53 0.83 -36.87
C PRO A 121 -50.32 -0.47 -37.07
N GLN A 122 -51.16 -0.82 -36.10
CA GLN A 122 -52.16 -1.86 -36.26
C GLN A 122 -53.26 -1.31 -37.18
N GLU A 123 -53.17 -1.56 -38.49
CA GLU A 123 -54.33 -1.43 -39.37
C GLU A 123 -55.28 -2.59 -39.07
N GLN A 124 -56.16 -2.33 -38.10
CA GLN A 124 -57.43 -3.02 -37.96
C GLN A 124 -58.23 -2.71 -39.24
N GLY A 125 -58.59 -3.77 -39.97
CA GLY A 125 -59.30 -3.64 -41.23
C GLY A 125 -60.69 -3.02 -41.05
N GLU A 126 -61.20 -2.49 -42.15
CA GLU A 126 -62.63 -2.22 -42.34
C GLU A 126 -62.94 -2.13 -43.86
N PRO A 127 -64.21 -2.24 -44.29
CA PRO A 127 -64.69 -3.38 -45.09
C PRO A 127 -65.18 -2.97 -46.49
N SER A 128 -65.33 -3.95 -47.39
CA SER A 128 -66.44 -4.05 -48.39
C SER A 128 -66.35 -5.37 -49.15
#